data_AF-A0A1E3X8L5-F1
#
_entry.id   AF-A0A1E3X8L5-F1
#
_cell.length_a   1.000
_cell.length_b   1.000
_cell.length_c   1.000
_cell.angle_alpha   90.00
_cell.angle_beta   90.00
_cell.angle_gamma   90.00
#
_symmetry.space_group_name_H-M   'P 1'
#
loop_
_entity.id
_entity.type
_entity.pdbx_description
1 polymer ?
#
loop_
_entity_poly.entity_id
_entity_poly.type
_entity_poly.pdbx_seq_one_letter_code
_entity_poly.pdbx_strand_id
1 'polypeptide(L)'
;MEDEALGKSRQDASGDLSNVPIHMADVGTDNYDRDLTIGLIQNGEEELRAIDEALERIGNKTYGLCEECEKKISKARLTALPYVKNCIECQRQEEQGTGKT
;
A
#
# COMPACT_ATOMS: atom_id res chain seq x y z
N MET A 1 -20.02 -41.51 -11.11
CA MET A 1 -21.32 -40.90 -10.79
C MET A 1 -21.88 -41.70 -9.62
N GLU A 2 -22.23 -41.19 -8.45
CA GLU A 2 -22.47 -39.81 -7.98
C GLU A 2 -22.76 -39.87 -6.45
N ASP A 3 -21.99 -40.61 -5.64
CA ASP A 3 -22.35 -40.81 -4.21
C ASP A 3 -21.19 -40.71 -3.21
N GLU A 4 -20.03 -40.20 -3.64
CA GLU A 4 -18.89 -39.91 -2.76
C GLU A 4 -18.51 -38.42 -2.83
N ALA A 5 -19.53 -37.56 -2.91
CA ALA A 5 -19.40 -36.09 -2.94
C ALA A 5 -20.15 -35.38 -1.81
N LEU A 6 -20.79 -36.11 -0.88
CA LEU A 6 -21.52 -35.51 0.25
C LEU A 6 -21.29 -36.35 1.52
N GLY A 7 -20.29 -35.99 2.32
CA GLY A 7 -19.96 -36.82 3.48
C GLY A 7 -19.37 -36.16 4.72
N LYS A 8 -19.00 -34.87 4.72
CA LYS A 8 -18.54 -34.18 5.94
C LYS A 8 -18.94 -32.71 6.00
N SER A 9 -20.24 -32.43 5.87
CA SER A 9 -20.84 -31.26 6.52
C SER A 9 -21.81 -31.80 7.56
N ARG A 10 -21.32 -31.87 8.80
CA ARG A 10 -22.10 -32.06 10.06
C ARG A 10 -21.22 -32.10 11.32
N GLN A 11 -20.09 -31.40 11.32
CA GLN A 11 -19.32 -31.11 12.54
C GLN A 11 -19.34 -29.61 12.91
N ASP A 12 -20.08 -28.79 12.13
CA ASP A 12 -20.33 -27.38 12.39
C ASP A 12 -21.47 -27.19 13.39
N ALA A 13 -21.24 -27.48 14.67
CA ALA A 13 -22.16 -27.06 15.74
C ALA A 13 -21.54 -26.92 17.13
N SER A 14 -20.30 -27.36 17.39
CA SER A 14 -19.70 -27.25 18.73
C SER A 14 -18.18 -27.21 18.69
N GLY A 15 -17.66 -25.98 18.63
CA GLY A 15 -16.57 -25.56 19.51
C GLY A 15 -15.21 -26.19 19.31
N ASP A 16 -14.55 -25.90 18.19
CA ASP A 16 -13.10 -25.68 18.25
C ASP A 16 -12.85 -24.19 18.53
N LEU A 17 -13.05 -23.79 19.80
CA LEU A 17 -12.75 -22.44 20.28
C LEU A 17 -11.25 -22.21 20.48
N SER A 18 -10.40 -23.18 20.12
CA SER A 18 -8.94 -23.06 20.31
C SER A 18 -8.32 -21.92 19.51
N ASN A 19 -8.99 -21.45 18.45
CA ASN A 19 -8.54 -20.36 17.59
C ASN A 19 -9.27 -19.03 17.84
N VAL A 20 -10.06 -18.91 18.91
CA VAL A 20 -10.77 -17.67 19.28
C VAL A 20 -10.06 -17.04 20.48
N PRO A 21 -9.57 -15.79 20.40
CA PRO A 21 -8.92 -15.14 21.54
C PRO A 21 -9.94 -14.98 22.68
N ILE A 22 -9.72 -15.71 23.78
CA ILE A 22 -10.64 -15.75 24.92
C ILE A 22 -10.46 -14.51 25.82
N HIS A 23 -9.32 -13.81 25.71
CA HIS A 23 -9.02 -12.61 26.49
C HIS A 23 -9.17 -11.32 25.66
N MET A 24 -9.86 -10.32 26.24
CA MET A 24 -10.00 -8.99 25.63
C MET A 24 -8.66 -8.30 25.30
N ALA A 25 -7.58 -8.65 26.00
CA ALA A 25 -6.24 -8.15 25.73
C ALA A 25 -5.69 -8.71 24.41
N ASP A 26 -5.86 -10.01 24.16
CA ASP A 26 -5.40 -10.69 22.94
C ASP A 26 -6.12 -10.15 21.71
N VAL A 27 -7.44 -9.91 21.81
CA VAL A 27 -8.22 -9.26 20.74
C VAL A 27 -7.69 -7.87 20.39
N GLY A 28 -7.22 -7.11 21.38
CA GLY A 28 -6.64 -5.79 21.15
C GLY A 28 -5.33 -5.87 20.38
N THR A 29 -4.44 -6.77 20.79
CA THR A 29 -3.16 -7.03 20.12
C THR A 29 -3.36 -7.54 18.69
N ASP A 30 -4.23 -8.52 18.48
CA ASP A 30 -4.50 -9.09 17.15
C ASP A 30 -5.01 -8.05 16.15
N ASN A 31 -5.91 -7.15 16.61
CA ASN A 31 -6.40 -6.07 15.76
C ASN A 31 -5.30 -5.07 15.42
N TYR A 32 -4.46 -4.71 16.39
CA TYR A 32 -3.33 -3.81 16.15
C TYR A 32 -2.34 -4.40 15.13
N ASP A 33 -1.97 -5.68 15.28
CA ASP A 33 -1.03 -6.36 14.39
C ASP A 33 -1.61 -6.48 12.98
N ARG A 34 -2.93 -6.73 12.88
CA ARG A 34 -3.64 -6.73 11.59
C ARG A 34 -3.62 -5.37 10.93
N ASP A 35 -3.95 -4.30 11.66
CA ASP A 35 -3.98 -2.94 11.13
C ASP A 35 -2.58 -2.50 10.69
N LEU A 36 -1.55 -2.82 11.47
CA LEU A 36 -0.15 -2.58 11.10
C LEU A 36 0.21 -3.32 9.80
N THR A 37 -0.16 -4.59 9.68
CA THR A 37 0.10 -5.40 8.48
C THR A 37 -0.58 -4.80 7.25
N ILE A 38 -1.84 -4.38 7.39
CA ILE A 38 -2.58 -3.72 6.31
C ILE A 38 -1.86 -2.44 5.87
N GLY A 39 -1.44 -1.60 6.81
CA GLY A 39 -0.72 -0.35 6.50
C GLY A 39 0.60 -0.62 5.76
N LEU A 40 1.35 -1.65 6.14
CA LEU A 40 2.58 -2.02 5.44
C LEU A 40 2.32 -2.48 4.00
N ILE A 41 1.25 -3.26 3.78
CA ILE A 41 0.86 -3.71 2.43
C ILE A 41 0.46 -2.50 1.57
N GLN A 42 -0.37 -1.60 2.11
CA GLN A 42 -0.82 -0.40 1.39
C GLN A 42 0.36 0.49 0.97
N ASN A 43 1.31 0.75 1.87
CA ASN A 43 2.51 1.51 1.55
C ASN A 43 3.31 0.88 0.41
N GLY A 44 3.45 -0.46 0.42
CA GLY A 44 4.14 -1.20 -0.64
C GLY A 44 3.40 -1.12 -1.99
N GLU A 45 2.07 -1.22 -1.98
CA GLU A 45 1.25 -1.07 -3.20
C GLU A 45 1.36 0.35 -3.78
N GLU A 46 1.38 1.37 -2.94
CA GLU A 46 1.58 2.77 -3.36
C GLU A 46 2.96 2.99 -3.97
N GLU A 47 4.01 2.41 -3.37
CA GLU A 47 5.37 2.49 -3.91
C GLU A 47 5.49 1.78 -5.27
N LEU A 48 4.92 0.58 -5.40
CA LEU A 48 4.88 -0.14 -6.67
C LEU A 48 4.17 0.66 -7.76
N ARG A 49 3.01 1.25 -7.44
CA ARG A 49 2.28 2.11 -8.37
C ARG A 49 3.13 3.31 -8.80
N ALA A 50 3.82 3.96 -7.86
CA ALA A 50 4.68 5.09 -8.18
C ALA A 50 5.85 4.69 -9.11
N ILE A 51 6.39 3.48 -8.94
CA ILE A 51 7.42 2.92 -9.82
C ILE A 51 6.85 2.68 -11.22
N ASP A 52 5.69 2.07 -11.34
CA ASP A 52 5.03 1.83 -12.64
C ASP A 52 4.74 3.16 -13.37
N GLU A 53 4.20 4.15 -12.67
CA GLU A 53 3.99 5.51 -13.20
C GLU A 53 5.30 6.18 -13.63
N ALA A 54 6.40 5.94 -12.93
CA ALA A 54 7.72 6.44 -13.32
C ALA A 54 8.23 5.78 -14.60
N LEU A 55 8.02 4.47 -14.76
CA LEU A 55 8.36 3.73 -15.98
C LEU A 55 7.53 4.24 -17.18
N GLU A 56 6.24 4.51 -16.98
CA GLU A 56 5.39 5.12 -18.00
C GLU A 56 5.90 6.51 -18.41
N ARG A 57 6.29 7.35 -17.46
CA ARG A 57 6.91 8.66 -17.74
C ARG A 57 8.22 8.56 -18.51
N ILE A 58 9.00 7.50 -18.31
CA ILE A 58 10.19 7.23 -19.14
C ILE A 58 9.76 6.95 -20.58
N GLY A 59 8.76 6.07 -20.78
CA GLY A 59 8.19 5.78 -22.10
C GLY A 59 7.65 7.03 -22.80
N ASN A 60 7.00 7.91 -22.04
CA ASN A 60 6.44 9.17 -22.52
C ASN A 60 7.46 10.31 -22.65
N LYS A 61 8.74 10.08 -22.33
CA LYS A 61 9.83 11.08 -22.32
C LYS A 61 9.57 12.28 -21.41
N THR A 62 8.75 12.12 -20.38
CA THR A 62 8.44 13.13 -19.36
C THR A 62 9.15 12.87 -18.03
N TYR A 63 9.88 11.75 -17.91
CA TYR A 63 10.65 11.43 -16.71
C TYR A 63 11.63 12.53 -16.31
N GLY A 64 11.63 12.86 -15.02
CA GLY A 64 12.46 13.92 -14.46
C GLY A 64 11.89 15.34 -14.60
N LEU A 65 10.66 15.49 -15.09
CA LEU A 65 9.87 16.71 -14.95
C LEU A 65 8.90 16.58 -13.77
N CYS A 66 8.77 17.66 -13.00
CA CYS A 66 7.81 17.76 -11.91
C CYS A 66 6.39 17.85 -12.49
N GLU A 67 5.44 17.07 -11.96
CA GLU A 67 4.05 17.10 -12.45
C GLU A 67 3.34 18.41 -12.07
N GLU A 68 3.64 18.98 -10.91
CA GLU A 68 2.98 20.21 -10.44
C GLU A 68 3.47 21.49 -11.13
N CYS A 69 4.77 21.64 -11.36
CA CYS A 69 5.36 22.90 -11.86
C CYS A 69 6.12 22.78 -13.17
N GLU A 70 6.17 21.58 -13.76
CA GLU A 70 6.86 21.27 -15.03
C GLU A 70 8.38 21.55 -15.04
N LYS A 71 8.96 21.91 -13.90
CA LYS A 71 10.40 22.13 -13.75
C LYS A 71 11.13 20.79 -13.62
N LYS A 72 12.41 20.78 -14.01
CA LYS A 72 13.28 19.61 -13.86
C LYS A 72 13.46 19.22 -12.39
N ILE A 73 13.27 17.95 -12.09
CA ILE A 73 13.60 17.35 -10.79
C ILE A 73 15.12 17.18 -10.72
N SER A 74 15.72 17.49 -9.57
CA SER A 74 17.16 17.39 -9.40
C SER A 74 17.65 15.95 -9.59
N LYS A 75 18.78 15.77 -10.26
CA LYS A 75 19.38 14.45 -10.46
C LYS A 75 19.66 13.74 -9.14
N ALA A 76 20.13 14.47 -8.12
CA ALA A 76 20.37 13.92 -6.79
C ALA A 76 19.10 13.31 -6.18
N ARG A 77 17.93 13.97 -6.34
CA ARG A 77 16.65 13.46 -5.86
C ARG A 77 16.23 12.20 -6.62
N LEU A 78 16.30 12.20 -7.96
CA LEU A 78 15.98 11.02 -8.77
C LEU A 78 16.95 9.85 -8.55
N THR A 79 18.18 10.13 -8.11
CA THR A 79 19.15 9.08 -7.76
C THR A 79 18.80 8.44 -6.41
N ALA A 80 18.29 9.24 -5.46
CA ALA A 80 17.87 8.74 -4.16
C ALA A 80 16.51 8.03 -4.21
N LEU A 81 15.55 8.61 -4.92
CA LEU A 81 14.18 8.12 -5.08
C LEU A 81 13.76 8.27 -6.55
N PRO A 82 13.93 7.24 -7.39
CA PRO A 82 13.70 7.35 -8.83
C PRO A 82 12.24 7.50 -9.22
N TYR A 83 11.31 7.03 -8.38
CA TYR A 83 9.88 7.02 -8.70
C TYR A 83 9.15 8.35 -8.39
N VAL A 84 9.82 9.34 -7.82
CA VAL A 84 9.17 10.60 -7.41
C VAL A 84 8.58 11.37 -8.60
N LYS A 85 7.40 11.97 -8.38
CA LYS A 85 6.70 12.82 -9.35
C LYS A 85 6.88 14.32 -9.17
N ASN A 86 7.20 14.73 -7.94
CA ASN A 86 7.31 16.13 -7.58
C ASN A 86 8.75 16.55 -7.24
N CYS A 87 9.10 17.78 -7.59
CA CYS A 87 10.31 18.42 -7.10
C CYS A 87 10.20 18.70 -5.59
N ILE A 88 11.32 18.95 -4.92
CA ILE A 88 11.34 19.10 -3.45
C ILE A 88 10.45 20.26 -2.97
N GLU A 89 10.36 21.33 -3.76
CA GLU A 89 9.56 22.51 -3.40
C GLU A 89 8.06 22.23 -3.51
N CYS A 90 7.63 21.52 -4.56
CA CYS A 90 6.23 21.11 -4.72
C CYS A 90 5.85 20.06 -3.67
N GLN A 91 6.74 19.09 -3.39
CA GLN A 91 6.53 18.09 -2.35
C GLN A 91 6.35 18.75 -0.97
N ARG A 92 7.19 19.75 -0.66
CA ARG A 92 7.11 20.48 0.61
C ARG A 92 5.80 21.25 0.76
N GLN A 93 5.30 21.86 -0.33
CA GLN A 93 4.02 22.56 -0.32
C GLN A 93 2.84 21.58 -0.12
N GLU A 94 2.91 20.40 -0.74
CA GLU A 94 1.92 19.33 -0.55
C GLU A 94 1.88 18.85 0.91
N GLU A 95 3.04 18.58 1.51
CA GLU A 95 3.17 18.19 2.93
C GLU A 95 2.69 19.27 3.91
N GLN A 96 2.83 20.55 3.55
CA GLN A 96 2.36 21.68 4.35
C GLN A 96 0.88 22.00 4.13
N GLY A 97 0.20 21.31 3.21
CA GLY A 97 -1.19 21.59 2.85
C GLY A 97 -1.39 22.93 2.13
N THR A 98 -0.32 23.53 1.58
CA THR A 98 -0.36 24.80 0.84
C THR A 98 -0.32 24.59 -0.68
N GLY A 99 -0.52 23.36 -1.14
CA GLY A 99 -0.56 23.00 -2.56
C GLY A 99 -1.71 23.70 -3.30
N LYS A 100 -1.49 24.01 -4.57
CA LYS A 100 -2.42 24.75 -5.42
C LYS A 100 -3.55 23.84 -5.88
N THR A 101 -4.68 23.82 -5.17
CA THR A 101 -5.95 23.25 -5.68
C THR A 101 -6.48 24.01 -6.89
#